data_AF-A0A3C0LBM5-F1
#
_entry.id   AF-A0A3C0LBM5-F1
#
_cell.length_a   1.000
_cell.length_b   1.000
_cell.length_c   1.000
_cell.angle_alpha   90.00
_cell.angle_beta   90.00
_cell.angle_gamma   90.00
#
_symmetry.space_group_name_H-M   'P 1'
#
loop_
_entity.id
_entity.type
_entity.pdbx_description
1 polymer ?
#
loop_
_entity_poly.entity_id
_entity_poly.type
_entity_poly.pdbx_seq_one_letter_code
_entity_poly.pdbx_strand_id
1 'polypeptide(L)' 'MSTIEAMDADVISIESARSGNELLNVFKEIGYKREVGPGVYDVHSPRVPTVTGTLTKAELLCMAE' A
#
# COMPACT_ATOMS: atom_id res chain seq x y z
N MET A 1 5.44 -13.30 -8.85
CA MET A 1 4.43 -12.24 -9.02
C MET A 1 4.03 -12.03 -10.48
N SER A 2 4.16 -13.07 -11.33
CA SER A 2 3.97 -12.92 -12.79
C SER A 2 2.53 -12.57 -13.18
N THR A 3 1.53 -12.99 -12.41
CA THR A 3 0.12 -12.72 -12.71
C THR A 3 -0.25 -11.24 -12.56
N ILE A 4 0.25 -10.56 -11.52
CA ILE A 4 -0.03 -9.13 -11.29
C ILE A 4 0.71 -8.29 -12.34
N GLU A 5 1.97 -8.62 -12.63
CA GLU A 5 2.74 -7.94 -13.68
C GLU A 5 2.11 -8.11 -15.06
N ALA A 6 1.55 -9.29 -15.36
CA ALA A 6 0.86 -9.55 -16.62
C ALA A 6 -0.45 -8.75 -16.80
N MET A 7 -0.98 -8.14 -15.73
CA MET A 7 -2.11 -7.21 -15.86
C MET A 7 -1.69 -5.89 -16.51
N ASP A 8 -0.39 -5.57 -16.55
CA ASP A 8 0.21 -4.37 -17.16
C ASP A 8 -0.46 -3.06 -16.73
N ALA A 9 -0.86 -3.00 -15.44
CA ALA A 9 -1.39 -1.78 -14.86
C ALA A 9 -0.26 -0.78 -14.62
N ASP A 10 -0.50 0.49 -14.94
CA ASP A 10 0.43 1.58 -14.62
C ASP A 10 0.63 1.72 -13.11
N VAL A 11 -0.48 1.67 -12.37
CA VAL A 11 -0.55 1.80 -10.91
C VAL A 11 -1.53 0.77 -10.36
N ILE A 12 -1.16 0.11 -9.26
CA ILE A 12 -2.07 -0.76 -8.52
C ILE A 12 -2.41 -0.16 -7.15
N SER A 13 -3.66 -0.19 -6.74
CA SER A 13 -4.04 0.10 -5.34
C SER A 13 -4.08 -1.19 -4.54
N ILE A 14 -3.47 -1.22 -3.35
CA ILE A 14 -3.49 -2.39 -2.46
C ILE A 14 -4.10 -2.06 -1.11
N GLU A 15 -4.83 -3.00 -0.53
CA GLU A 15 -5.34 -2.86 0.84
C GLU A 15 -4.22 -3.16 1.85
N SER A 16 -3.63 -2.12 2.43
CA SER A 16 -2.58 -2.25 3.45
C SER A 16 -2.92 -1.58 4.78
N ALA A 17 -4.15 -1.08 4.91
CA ALA A 17 -4.54 -0.29 6.07
C ALA A 17 -4.47 -1.08 7.40
N ARG A 18 -4.53 -2.41 7.35
CA ARG A 18 -4.41 -3.27 8.54
C ARG A 18 -3.07 -4.00 8.64
N SER A 19 -2.42 -4.29 7.51
CA SER A 19 -1.19 -5.08 7.43
C SER A 19 0.10 -4.24 7.47
N GLY A 20 0.00 -2.92 7.35
CA GLY A 20 1.19 -2.05 7.38
C GLY A 20 2.10 -2.29 6.18
N ASN A 21 3.41 -2.39 6.42
CA ASN A 21 4.43 -2.47 5.35
C ASN A 21 4.78 -3.90 4.91
N GLU A 22 4.21 -4.95 5.52
CA GLU A 22 4.55 -6.34 5.19
C GLU A 22 4.41 -6.64 3.69
N LEU A 23 3.30 -6.18 3.09
CA LEU A 23 3.04 -6.40 1.67
C LEU A 23 4.00 -5.61 0.77
N LEU A 24 4.32 -4.36 1.15
CA LEU A 24 5.25 -3.50 0.41
C LEU A 24 6.66 -4.09 0.37
N ASN A 25 7.12 -4.68 1.48
CA ASN A 25 8.41 -5.36 1.53
C ASN A 25 8.46 -6.51 0.51
N VAL A 26 7.38 -7.27 0.34
CA VAL A 26 7.32 -8.33 -0.68
C VAL A 26 7.46 -7.75 -2.07
N PHE A 27 6.75 -6.65 -2.40
CA PHE A 27 6.88 -5.98 -3.70
C PHE A 27 8.31 -5.48 -3.97
N LYS A 28 9.00 -5.01 -2.93
CA LYS A 28 10.39 -4.58 -3.01
C LYS A 28 11.36 -5.74 -3.23
N GLU A 29 11.21 -6.83 -2.47
CA GLU A 29 12.06 -8.03 -2.57
C GLU A 29 11.99 -8.69 -3.95
N ILE A 30 10.82 -8.73 -4.56
CA ILE A 30 10.63 -9.30 -5.91
C ILE A 30 11.02 -8.32 -7.03
N GLY A 31 11.33 -7.07 -6.70
CA GLY A 31 11.70 -6.04 -7.67
C GLY A 31 10.55 -5.60 -8.58
N TYR A 32 9.32 -5.50 -8.06
CA TYR A 32 8.18 -4.98 -8.81
C TYR A 32 8.44 -3.54 -9.24
N LYS A 33 8.21 -3.24 -10.53
CA LYS A 33 8.68 -1.98 -11.16
C LYS A 33 7.59 -0.93 -11.37
N ARG A 34 6.32 -1.30 -11.22
CA ARG A 34 5.18 -0.37 -11.40
C ARG A 34 4.83 0.29 -10.08
N GLU A 35 4.05 1.36 -10.14
CA GLU A 35 3.68 2.12 -8.95
C GLU A 35 2.63 1.37 -8.11
N VAL A 36 2.70 1.56 -6.79
CA VAL A 36 1.80 0.93 -5.82
C VAL A 36 1.19 2.02 -4.94
N GLY A 37 -0.13 2.03 -4.82
CA GLY A 37 -0.88 2.89 -3.92
C GLY A 37 -1.31 2.12 -2.67
N PRO A 38 -0.55 2.17 -1.56
CA PRO A 38 -0.90 1.46 -0.35
C PRO A 38 -2.06 2.14 0.39
N GLY A 39 -3.07 1.36 0.77
CA GLY A 39 -4.25 1.83 1.49
C GLY A 39 -3.92 2.38 2.88
N VAL A 40 -4.19 3.67 3.10
CA VAL A 40 -3.97 4.34 4.40
C VAL A 40 -5.21 4.26 5.32
N TYR A 41 -6.41 4.13 4.74
CA TYR A 41 -7.67 4.14 5.47
C TYR A 41 -8.35 2.77 5.45
N ASP A 42 -8.76 2.28 6.62
CA ASP A 42 -9.55 1.05 6.76
C ASP A 42 -11.04 1.35 6.59
N VAL A 43 -11.54 1.18 5.37
CA VAL A 43 -12.95 1.41 5.00
C VAL A 43 -13.93 0.44 5.66
N HIS A 44 -13.43 -0.66 6.23
CA HIS A 44 -14.25 -1.64 6.94
C HIS A 44 -14.47 -1.27 8.41
N SER A 45 -13.81 -0.21 8.89
CA SER A 45 -14.00 0.32 10.24
C SER A 45 -14.98 1.51 10.23
N PRO A 46 -15.94 1.57 11.16
CA PRO A 46 -16.81 2.75 11.30
C PRO A 46 -16.05 3.98 11.84
N ARG A 47 -14.80 3.80 12.30
CA ARG A 47 -13.97 4.89 12.81
C ARG A 47 -13.49 5.78 11.67
N VAL A 48 -13.77 7.07 11.76
CA VAL A 48 -13.15 8.10 10.92
C VAL A 48 -11.75 8.41 11.46
N PRO A 49 -10.67 8.26 10.68
CA PRO A 49 -9.31 8.59 11.12
C PRO A 49 -9.12 10.11 11.22
N THR A 50 -8.17 10.53 12.06
CA THR A 50 -7.73 11.94 12.08
C THR A 50 -6.81 12.21 10.90
N VAL A 51 -6.75 13.47 10.45
CA VAL A 51 -5.82 13.90 9.39
C VAL A 51 -4.40 13.50 9.74
N THR A 52 -3.95 13.78 10.97
CA THR A 52 -2.62 13.40 11.46
C THR A 52 -2.40 11.89 11.38
N GLY A 53 -3.37 11.07 11.79
CA GLY A 53 -3.24 9.61 11.75
C GLY A 53 -3.09 9.08 10.32
N THR A 54 -3.83 9.65 9.37
CA THR A 54 -3.74 9.29 7.95
C THR A 54 -2.39 9.70 7.36
N LEU A 55 -1.90 10.91 7.67
CA LEU A 55 -0.61 11.41 7.19
C LEU A 55 0.55 10.59 7.72
N THR A 56 0.60 10.34 9.04
CA THR A 56 1.65 9.50 9.65
C THR A 56 1.73 8.12 9.00
N LYS A 57 0.58 7.55 8.65
CA LYS A 57 0.54 6.26 7.99
C LYS A 57 0.98 6.31 6.53
N ALA A 58 0.61 7.36 5.79
CA ALA A 58 1.10 7.58 4.44
C ALA A 58 2.63 7.71 4.42
N GLU A 59 3.20 8.47 5.36
CA GLU A 59 4.65 8.63 5.52
C GLU A 59 5.33 7.28 5.81
N LEU A 60 4.81 6.51 6.76
CA LEU A 60 5.36 5.19 7.11
C LEU A 60 5.37 4.21 5.93
N LEU A 61 4.31 4.23 5.10
CA LEU A 61 4.20 3.34 3.94
C LEU A 61 5.12 3.80 2.81
N CYS A 62 5.24 5.10 2.56
CA CYS A 62 6.14 5.63 1.53
C CYS A 62 7.62 5.38 1.87
N MET A 63 8.00 5.40 3.15
CA MET A 63 9.35 5.05 3.59
C MET A 63 9.70 3.56 3.40
N ALA A 64 8.71 2.70 3.13
CA ALA A 64 8.93 1.28 2.87
C ALA A 64 9.19 0.96 1.38
N GLU A 65 8.88 1.90 0.47
CA GLU A 65 9.15 1.79 -0.98
C GLU A 65 10.65 1.80 -1.29
#